data_AF-A0AAN8LJE6-F1
#
_entry.id   AF-A0AAN8LJE6-F1
#
_cell.length_a   1.000
_cell.length_b   1.000
_cell.length_c   1.000
_cell.angle_alpha   90.00
_cell.angle_beta   90.00
_cell.angle_gamma   90.00
#
_symmetry.space_group_name_H-M   'P 1'
#
loop_
_entity.id
_entity.type
_entity.pdbx_description
1 polymer ?
#
loop_
_entity_poly.entity_id
_entity_poly.type
_entity_poly.pdbx_seq_one_letter_code
_entity_poly.pdbx_strand_id
1 'polypeptide(L)'
;MGKNATLLIHEATLEDGLEDEAVEKRHSTTSQAIGIGMKMNAEFIMLNHFSQRYAKIPLFSEDFNDRVGISFDHMRIRFGDFRILPRLIPPLKALFAEEIGEMEERRGRRELKQMKGVIAESNEEQRTPNAGKTGKGSKREPEDPTQDVGSKRLKTN
;
A
#
# COMPACT_ATOMS: atom_id res chain seq x y z
N MET A 1 9.78 11.70 17.23
CA MET A 1 11.14 12.31 17.21
C MET A 1 11.50 12.65 15.75
N GLY A 2 12.47 13.54 15.51
CA GLY A 2 12.93 13.92 14.16
C GLY A 2 12.25 15.11 13.48
N LYS A 3 11.35 15.82 14.18
CA LYS A 3 10.76 17.08 13.67
C LYS A 3 11.85 18.13 13.43
N ASN A 4 11.77 18.84 12.29
CA ASN A 4 12.72 19.87 11.85
C ASN A 4 14.16 19.37 11.65
N ALA A 5 14.35 18.11 11.26
CA ALA A 5 15.68 17.59 10.95
C ALA A 5 16.28 18.27 9.70
N THR A 6 17.56 18.62 9.73
CA THR A 6 18.28 19.12 8.54
C THR A 6 18.39 18.06 7.44
N LEU A 7 18.61 16.80 7.82
CA LEU A 7 18.66 15.68 6.90
C LEU A 7 17.89 14.50 7.50
N LEU A 8 16.96 13.98 6.72
CA LEU A 8 16.34 12.68 6.94
C LEU A 8 16.92 11.69 5.93
N ILE A 9 17.45 10.57 6.40
CA ILE A 9 17.75 9.41 5.55
C ILE A 9 16.65 8.40 5.81
N HIS A 10 15.91 8.01 4.78
CA HIS A 10 14.75 7.12 4.89
C HIS A 10 14.86 5.97 3.89
N GLU A 11 14.51 4.75 4.31
CA GLU A 11 14.40 3.62 3.40
C GLU A 11 13.18 3.76 2.49
N ALA A 12 13.31 3.41 1.21
CA ALA A 12 12.25 3.44 0.21
C ALA A 12 12.32 2.16 -0.64
N THR A 13 12.09 1.02 -0.01
CA THR A 13 12.41 -0.30 -0.57
C THR A 13 11.43 -0.77 -1.64
N LEU A 14 10.16 -0.38 -1.53
CA LEU A 14 9.09 -0.83 -2.43
C LEU A 14 8.55 0.31 -3.29
N GLU A 15 8.03 -0.07 -4.45
CA GLU A 15 7.35 0.83 -5.39
C GLU A 15 5.95 1.18 -4.86
N ASP A 16 5.41 2.33 -5.24
CA ASP A 16 4.03 2.70 -4.92
C ASP A 16 3.05 1.78 -5.68
N GLY A 17 1.99 1.35 -4.99
CA GLY A 17 1.11 0.24 -5.39
C GLY A 17 1.46 -1.12 -4.75
N LEU A 18 2.49 -1.19 -3.91
CA LEU A 18 2.87 -2.37 -3.11
C LEU A 18 2.75 -2.11 -1.61
N GLU A 19 1.79 -1.28 -1.19
CA GLU A 19 1.63 -0.85 0.21
C GLU A 19 1.36 -2.02 1.16
N ASP A 20 0.55 -2.99 0.75
CA ASP A 20 0.25 -4.18 1.58
C ASP A 20 1.51 -5.01 1.81
N GLU A 21 2.32 -5.21 0.76
CA GLU A 21 3.61 -5.90 0.85
C GLU A 21 4.60 -5.10 1.70
N ALA A 22 4.56 -3.77 1.63
CA ALA A 22 5.38 -2.89 2.46
C ALA A 22 5.04 -3.04 3.95
N VAL A 23 3.75 -3.10 4.28
CA VAL A 23 3.30 -3.35 5.65
C VAL A 23 3.73 -4.76 6.11
N GLU A 24 3.48 -5.78 5.30
CA GLU A 24 3.82 -7.16 5.62
C GLU A 24 5.33 -7.34 5.87
N LYS A 25 6.16 -6.75 5.00
CA LYS A 25 7.62 -6.84 5.09
C LYS A 25 8.25 -5.78 5.98
N ARG A 26 7.45 -4.88 6.58
CA ARG A 26 7.90 -3.78 7.44
C ARG A 26 8.91 -2.85 6.74
N HIS A 27 8.59 -2.50 5.51
CA HIS A 27 9.30 -1.51 4.71
C HIS A 27 8.37 -0.35 4.34
N SER A 28 8.94 0.69 3.74
CA SER A 28 8.19 1.83 3.20
C SER A 28 8.16 1.80 1.68
N THR A 29 7.05 2.27 1.10
CA THR A 29 7.05 2.71 -0.30
C THR A 29 7.76 4.04 -0.47
N THR A 30 8.00 4.45 -1.71
CA THR A 30 8.64 5.73 -2.03
C THR A 30 7.81 6.92 -1.55
N SER A 31 6.52 6.98 -1.89
CA SER A 31 5.63 8.06 -1.43
C SER A 31 5.44 8.06 0.09
N GLN A 32 5.45 6.90 0.75
CA GLN A 32 5.39 6.83 2.22
C GLN A 32 6.62 7.48 2.86
N ALA A 33 7.83 7.13 2.39
CA ALA A 33 9.09 7.69 2.90
C ALA A 33 9.15 9.21 2.72
N ILE A 34 8.78 9.71 1.53
CA ILE A 34 8.71 11.15 1.24
C ILE A 34 7.68 11.81 2.16
N GLY A 35 6.49 11.24 2.27
CA GLY A 35 5.40 11.76 3.10
C GLY A 35 5.77 11.90 4.57
N ILE A 36 6.52 10.93 5.13
CA ILE A 36 7.06 11.03 6.48
C ILE A 36 8.05 12.20 6.59
N GLY A 37 8.98 12.34 5.64
CA GLY A 37 9.92 13.45 5.64
C GLY A 37 9.27 14.82 5.56
N MET A 38 8.20 14.96 4.76
CA MET A 38 7.41 16.18 4.68
C MET A 38 6.71 16.47 6.01
N LYS A 39 6.07 15.47 6.64
CA LYS A 39 5.42 15.61 7.96
C LYS A 39 6.41 15.95 9.07
N MET A 40 7.64 15.46 8.98
CA MET A 40 8.72 15.80 9.89
C MET A 40 9.22 17.24 9.69
N ASN A 41 8.84 17.92 8.60
CA ASN A 41 9.43 19.18 8.18
C ASN A 41 10.96 19.07 8.06
N ALA A 42 11.43 17.97 7.45
CA ALA A 42 12.84 17.81 7.16
C ALA A 42 13.28 18.83 6.11
N GLU A 43 14.46 19.44 6.28
CA GLU A 43 15.02 20.37 5.29
C GLU A 43 15.39 19.63 4.00
N PHE A 44 15.96 18.42 4.13
CA PHE A 44 16.24 17.53 3.00
C PHE A 44 15.96 16.06 3.35
N ILE A 45 15.46 15.31 2.37
CA ILE A 45 15.08 13.90 2.46
C ILE A 45 15.94 13.13 1.47
N MET A 46 16.78 12.24 1.98
CA MET A 46 17.56 11.30 1.19
C MET A 46 16.90 9.92 1.24
N LEU A 47 16.43 9.45 0.10
CA LEU A 47 15.89 8.12 -0.06
C LEU A 47 17.02 7.12 -0.31
N ASN A 48 17.00 6.01 0.41
CA ASN A 48 18.00 4.95 0.32
C ASN A 48 17.35 3.55 0.37
N HIS A 49 18.17 2.50 0.29
CA HIS A 49 17.77 1.11 0.50
C HIS A 49 16.67 0.68 -0.49
N PHE A 50 16.91 0.92 -1.77
CA PHE A 50 16.09 0.44 -2.87
C PHE A 50 16.29 -1.07 -3.03
N SER A 51 15.19 -1.82 -3.19
CA SER A 51 15.31 -3.25 -3.43
C SER A 51 15.94 -3.51 -4.81
N GLN A 52 17.17 -4.03 -4.81
CA GLN A 52 17.86 -4.44 -6.05
C GLN A 52 17.09 -5.48 -6.86
N ARG A 53 16.16 -6.21 -6.24
CA ARG A 53 15.32 -7.22 -6.89
C ARG A 53 14.14 -6.63 -7.66
N TYR A 54 13.76 -5.39 -7.36
CA TYR A 54 12.57 -4.75 -7.93
C TYR A 54 12.91 -3.48 -8.71
N ALA A 55 13.93 -2.73 -8.28
CA ALA A 55 14.23 -1.41 -8.78
C ALA A 55 15.70 -1.01 -8.52
N LYS A 56 16.46 -0.65 -9.56
CA LYS A 56 17.77 0.01 -9.37
C LYS A 56 17.62 1.47 -8.96
N ILE A 57 16.49 2.08 -9.32
CA ILE A 57 16.08 3.45 -9.00
C ILE A 57 14.57 3.51 -8.74
N PRO A 58 14.07 4.43 -7.91
CA PRO A 58 12.62 4.58 -7.70
C PRO A 58 11.93 5.10 -8.97
N LEU A 59 10.65 4.77 -9.12
CA LEU A 59 9.80 5.49 -10.06
C LEU A 59 9.59 6.90 -9.53
N PHE A 60 9.87 7.88 -10.38
CA PHE A 60 9.76 9.28 -10.00
C PHE A 60 8.32 9.75 -10.14
N SER A 61 7.69 10.08 -9.00
CA SER A 61 6.38 10.71 -8.94
C SER A 61 6.47 12.23 -8.77
N GLU A 62 5.32 12.89 -8.68
CA GLU A 62 5.21 14.32 -8.36
C GLU A 62 5.73 14.66 -6.95
N ASP A 63 5.87 13.65 -6.07
CA ASP A 63 6.39 13.83 -4.71
C ASP A 63 7.90 14.17 -4.69
N PHE A 64 8.62 13.90 -5.79
CA PHE A 64 10.02 14.29 -5.94
C PHE A 64 10.15 15.79 -6.22
N ASN A 65 10.22 16.57 -5.14
CA ASN A 65 10.47 18.01 -5.19
C ASN A 65 11.92 18.37 -4.84
N ASP A 66 12.20 19.68 -4.74
CA ASP A 66 13.53 20.24 -4.47
C ASP A 66 14.17 19.83 -3.12
N ARG A 67 13.45 19.08 -2.28
CA ARG A 67 13.94 18.56 -0.99
C ARG A 67 14.17 17.06 -1.00
N VAL A 68 13.99 16.37 -2.13
CA VAL A 68 14.12 14.91 -2.21
C VAL A 68 15.32 14.54 -3.08
N GLY A 69 16.19 13.69 -2.54
CA GLY A 69 17.32 13.09 -3.24
C GLY A 69 17.29 11.57 -3.17
N ILE A 70 18.03 10.94 -4.08
CA ILE A 70 18.21 9.49 -4.16
C ILE A 70 19.69 9.21 -3.93
N SER A 71 20.00 8.27 -3.04
CA SER A 71 21.36 7.83 -2.80
C SER A 71 21.75 6.67 -3.72
N PHE A 72 23.02 6.66 -4.11
CA PHE A 72 23.65 5.55 -4.83
C PHE A 72 24.85 5.02 -4.05
N ASP A 73 25.26 3.79 -4.34
CA ASP A 73 26.46 3.21 -3.76
C ASP A 73 27.68 4.11 -4.04
N HIS A 74 28.52 4.28 -3.01
CA HIS A 74 29.70 5.15 -3.03
C HIS A 74 29.43 6.65 -3.25
N MET A 75 28.17 7.08 -3.26
CA MET A 75 27.83 8.51 -3.32
C MET A 75 28.34 9.23 -2.07
N ARG A 76 29.03 10.35 -2.26
CA ARG A 76 29.47 11.25 -1.19
C ARG A 76 28.87 12.62 -1.44
N ILE A 77 28.18 13.14 -0.44
CA ILE A 77 27.50 14.44 -0.50
C ILE A 77 27.87 15.28 0.71
N ARG A 78 27.86 16.59 0.51
CA ARG A 78 27.95 17.60 1.57
C ARG A 78 26.58 18.28 1.69
N PHE A 79 26.32 18.92 2.83
CA PHE A 79 25.06 19.67 3.02
C PHE A 79 24.85 20.77 1.95
N GLY A 80 25.93 21.38 1.44
CA GLY A 80 25.86 22.35 0.34
C GLY A 80 25.38 21.76 -1.00
N ASP A 81 25.45 20.43 -1.18
CA ASP A 81 25.10 19.75 -2.43
C ASP A 81 23.60 19.47 -2.55
N PHE A 82 22.80 19.66 -1.49
CA PHE A 82 21.37 19.35 -1.46
C PHE A 82 20.57 20.01 -2.59
N ARG A 83 20.97 21.22 -3.02
CA ARG A 83 20.32 21.92 -4.14
C ARG A 83 20.65 21.34 -5.51
N ILE A 84 21.73 20.57 -5.60
CA ILE A 84 22.20 19.93 -6.83
C ILE A 84 21.50 18.59 -7.02
N LEU A 85 21.23 17.84 -5.95
CA LEU A 85 20.71 16.47 -6.04
C LEU A 85 19.38 16.35 -6.80
N PRO A 86 18.34 17.17 -6.55
CA PRO A 86 17.10 17.11 -7.33
C PRO A 86 17.33 17.41 -8.82
N ARG A 87 18.35 18.23 -9.15
CA ARG A 87 18.70 18.55 -10.54
C ARG A 87 19.37 17.39 -11.28
N LEU A 88 19.82 16.36 -10.56
CA LEU A 88 20.31 15.12 -11.16
C LEU A 88 19.18 14.16 -11.54
N ILE A 89 17.93 14.42 -11.14
CA ILE A 89 16.80 13.54 -11.47
C ILE A 89 16.60 13.40 -13.00
N PRO A 90 16.55 14.47 -13.81
CA PRO A 90 16.41 14.34 -15.26
C PRO A 90 17.51 13.50 -15.93
N PRO A 91 18.81 13.71 -15.69
CA PRO A 91 19.84 12.84 -16.28
C PRO A 91 19.79 11.41 -15.72
N LEU A 92 19.40 11.19 -14.46
CA LEU A 92 19.19 9.83 -13.94
C LEU A 92 18.03 9.12 -14.66
N LYS A 93 16.91 9.82 -14.91
CA LYS A 93 15.80 9.29 -15.71
C LYS A 93 16.26 8.88 -17.11
N ALA A 94 17.09 9.70 -17.75
CA ALA A 94 17.63 9.39 -19.07
C ALA A 94 18.59 8.19 -19.04
N LEU A 95 19.44 8.10 -18.01
CA LEU A 95 20.41 7.01 -17.85
C LEU A 95 19.73 5.65 -17.62
N PHE A 96 18.62 5.63 -16.89
CA PHE A 96 17.88 4.42 -16.51
C PHE A 96 16.53 4.31 -17.24
N ALA A 97 16.42 4.88 -18.44
CA ALA A 97 15.15 4.94 -19.16
C ALA A 97 14.59 3.55 -19.49
N GLU A 98 15.44 2.60 -19.83
CA GLU A 98 15.05 1.21 -20.09
C GLU A 98 14.49 0.54 -18.83
N GLU A 99 15.21 0.62 -17.70
CA GLU A 99 14.74 0.05 -16.44
C GLU A 99 13.44 0.70 -15.95
N ILE A 100 13.29 2.02 -16.11
CA ILE A 100 12.04 2.72 -15.79
C ILE A 100 10.90 2.17 -16.65
N GLY A 101 11.09 2.02 -17.96
CA GLY A 101 10.06 1.49 -18.86
C GLY A 101 9.62 0.07 -18.46
N GLU A 102 10.57 -0.82 -18.14
CA GLU A 102 10.26 -2.16 -17.64
C GLU A 102 9.49 -2.14 -16.32
N MET A 103 9.85 -1.23 -15.41
CA MET A 103 9.16 -1.03 -14.13
C MET A 103 7.72 -0.54 -14.34
N GLU A 104 7.51 0.45 -15.21
CA GLU A 104 6.19 0.97 -15.57
C GLU A 104 5.31 -0.11 -16.18
N GLU A 105 5.84 -0.95 -17.07
CA GLU A 105 5.09 -2.07 -17.66
C GLU A 105 4.74 -3.12 -16.58
N ARG A 106 5.67 -3.45 -15.68
CA ARG A 106 5.39 -4.33 -14.54
C ARG A 106 4.29 -3.76 -13.65
N ARG A 107 4.34 -2.45 -13.33
CA ARG A 107 3.33 -1.76 -12.54
C ARG A 107 1.96 -1.80 -13.22
N GLY A 108 1.87 -1.43 -14.51
CA GLY A 108 0.62 -1.48 -15.26
C GLY A 108 0.02 -2.89 -15.36
N ARG A 109 0.85 -3.93 -15.50
CA ARG A 109 0.39 -5.33 -15.47
C ARG A 109 -0.18 -5.72 -14.11
N ARG A 110 0.37 -5.23 -12.99
CA ARG A 110 -0.15 -5.47 -11.64
C ARG A 110 -1.48 -4.76 -11.44
N GLU A 111 -1.56 -3.47 -11.79
CA GLU A 111 -2.78 -2.67 -11.69
C GLU A 111 -3.95 -3.30 -12.47
N LEU A 112 -3.69 -3.77 -13.70
CA LEU A 112 -4.73 -4.43 -14.50
C LEU A 112 -5.22 -5.74 -13.87
N LYS A 113 -4.32 -6.53 -13.27
CA LYS A 113 -4.70 -7.77 -12.57
C LYS A 113 -5.54 -7.46 -11.33
N GLN A 114 -5.15 -6.46 -10.56
CA GLN A 114 -5.87 -6.04 -9.36
C GLN A 114 -7.27 -5.51 -9.72
N MET A 115 -7.37 -4.69 -10.76
CA MET A 115 -8.66 -4.17 -11.24
C MET A 115 -9.59 -5.29 -11.76
N LYS A 116 -9.03 -6.29 -12.46
CA LYS A 116 -9.79 -7.49 -12.86
C LYS A 116 -10.28 -8.31 -11.67
N GLY A 117 -9.47 -8.44 -10.62
CA GLY A 117 -9.86 -9.11 -9.37
C GLY A 117 -11.06 -8.41 -8.71
N VAL A 118 -10.97 -7.09 -8.54
CA VAL A 118 -12.07 -6.27 -7.96
C VAL A 118 -13.35 -6.35 -8.80
N ILE A 119 -13.25 -6.35 -10.14
CA ILE A 119 -14.42 -6.52 -11.02
C ILE A 119 -15.03 -7.92 -10.90
N ALA A 120 -14.21 -8.95 -10.70
CA ALA A 120 -14.71 -10.31 -10.50
C ALA A 120 -15.43 -10.45 -9.15
N GLU A 121 -14.85 -9.94 -8.06
CA GLU A 121 -15.43 -9.97 -6.71
C GLU A 121 -16.75 -9.19 -6.63
N SER A 122 -16.81 -7.99 -7.22
CA SER A 122 -18.04 -7.19 -7.27
C SER A 122 -19.16 -7.85 -8.09
N ASN A 123 -18.83 -8.60 -9.16
CA ASN A 123 -19.80 -9.38 -9.91
C ASN A 123 -20.27 -10.63 -9.15
N GLU A 124 -19.44 -11.23 -8.29
CA GLU A 124 -19.82 -12.37 -7.45
C GLU A 124 -20.74 -11.93 -6.29
N GLU A 125 -20.47 -10.79 -5.66
CA GLU A 125 -21.36 -10.21 -4.63
C GLU A 125 -22.75 -9.88 -5.19
N GLN A 126 -22.83 -9.34 -6.42
CA GLN A 126 -24.11 -9.09 -7.10
C GLN A 126 -24.85 -10.35 -7.56
N ARG A 127 -24.15 -11.50 -7.68
CA ARG A 127 -24.74 -12.77 -8.13
C ARG A 127 -25.32 -13.62 -7.00
N THR A 128 -25.20 -13.22 -5.73
CA THR A 128 -25.93 -13.88 -4.64
C THR A 128 -27.41 -13.45 -4.67
N PRO A 129 -28.36 -14.32 -5.07
CA PRO A 129 -29.76 -13.93 -5.12
C PRO A 129 -30.32 -14.02 -3.69
N ASN A 130 -31.02 -12.97 -3.31
CA ASN A 130 -31.90 -12.89 -2.15
C ASN A 130 -32.82 -14.14 -2.11
N ALA A 131 -32.44 -15.14 -1.32
CA ALA A 131 -33.25 -16.33 -1.07
C ALA A 131 -34.43 -15.96 -0.16
N GLY A 132 -35.56 -15.62 -0.80
CA GLY A 132 -36.93 -15.89 -0.35
C GLY A 132 -37.30 -15.61 1.10
N LYS A 133 -37.90 -14.44 1.35
CA LYS A 133 -38.95 -14.30 2.38
C LYS A 133 -40.25 -13.81 1.73
N THR A 134 -40.97 -14.73 1.11
CA THR A 134 -42.43 -14.60 0.92
C THR A 134 -43.13 -15.33 2.07
N GLY A 135 -43.65 -14.58 3.03
CA GLY A 135 -44.49 -15.08 4.10
C GLY A 135 -45.69 -14.16 4.29
N LYS A 136 -46.81 -14.53 3.66
CA LYS A 136 -48.11 -13.85 3.71
C LYS A 136 -48.99 -14.60 4.71
N GLY A 137 -49.61 -13.89 5.65
CA GLY A 137 -50.86 -14.32 6.30
C GLY A 137 -50.85 -14.45 7.82
N SER A 138 -51.48 -13.49 8.50
CA SER A 138 -51.96 -13.58 9.87
C SER A 138 -53.12 -14.58 10.05
N LYS A 139 -53.31 -15.00 11.32
CA LYS A 139 -54.52 -15.53 12.00
C LYS A 139 -54.71 -17.06 12.09
N ARG A 140 -54.41 -17.65 13.27
CA ARG A 140 -55.36 -18.06 14.35
C ARG A 140 -54.67 -19.04 15.32
N GLU A 141 -54.71 -18.70 16.61
CA GLU A 141 -54.79 -19.64 17.74
C GLU A 141 -56.29 -19.93 18.03
N PRO A 142 -56.70 -20.94 18.84
CA PRO A 142 -55.94 -21.65 19.89
C PRO A 142 -56.09 -23.19 19.88
N GLU A 143 -55.29 -23.90 20.69
CA GLU A 143 -55.70 -24.93 21.66
C GLU A 143 -54.49 -25.73 22.21
N ASP A 144 -54.29 -25.65 23.52
CA ASP A 144 -53.56 -26.57 24.41
C ASP A 144 -54.60 -27.64 24.90
N PRO A 145 -54.29 -28.83 25.46
CA PRO A 145 -53.10 -29.15 26.27
C PRO A 145 -52.49 -30.55 26.04
N THR A 146 -51.25 -30.77 26.49
CA THR A 146 -50.94 -31.83 27.48
C THR A 146 -49.44 -31.87 27.84
N GLN A 147 -49.24 -32.04 29.14
CA GLN A 147 -47.99 -32.18 29.88
C GLN A 147 -47.23 -33.47 29.51
N ASP A 148 -45.89 -33.48 29.53
CA ASP A 148 -45.12 -34.32 30.46
C ASP A 148 -43.61 -33.98 30.47
N VAL A 149 -42.99 -34.44 31.55
CA VAL A 149 -41.77 -34.12 32.27
C VAL A 149 -40.44 -34.52 31.58
N GLY A 150 -39.36 -33.77 31.88
CA GLY A 150 -38.14 -34.43 32.35
C GLY A 150 -36.77 -34.06 31.73
N SER A 151 -35.95 -33.42 32.57
CA SER A 151 -34.58 -33.86 32.90
C SER A 151 -33.37 -33.45 32.03
N LYS A 152 -32.61 -32.49 32.58
CA LYS A 152 -31.15 -32.53 32.87
C LYS A 152 -30.21 -33.30 31.92
N ARG A 153 -29.17 -32.63 31.40
CA ARG A 153 -27.79 -32.71 31.96
C ARG A 153 -26.76 -31.90 31.17
N LEU A 154 -25.87 -31.25 31.93
CA LEU A 154 -24.55 -30.76 31.54
C LEU A 154 -23.59 -31.89 31.12
N LYS A 155 -22.59 -31.54 30.29
CA LYS A 155 -21.14 -31.84 30.40
C LYS A 155 -20.43 -31.14 29.22
N THR A 156 -19.55 -30.16 29.39
CA THR A 156 -18.10 -30.25 29.71
C THR A 156 -17.35 -31.35 28.97
N ASN A 157 -16.54 -30.99 27.98
CA ASN A 157 -15.10 -30.76 28.14
C ASN A 157 -14.59 -29.84 27.03
#